data_AF-A0A3C0VH23-F1
#
_entry.id   AF-A0A3C0VH23-F1
#
_cell.length_a   1.000
_cell.length_b   1.000
_cell.length_c   1.000
_cell.angle_alpha   90.00
_cell.angle_beta   90.00
_cell.angle_gamma   90.00
#
_symmetry.space_group_name_H-M   'P 1'
#
loop_
_entity.id
_entity.type
_entity.pdbx_description
1 polymer ?
#
loop_
_entity_poly.entity_id
_entity_poly.type
_entity_poly.pdbx_seq_one_letter_code
_entity_poly.pdbx_strand_id
1 'polypeptide(L)'
;MRNEVSIENEAAGPDASPGAAPDDPLRQVLVRYWGYEDFLPLQREAMASVLAGRDSLVVLPTGGGKSLCFQAPALLMDGTAVVVSPL
;
A
#
# COMPACT_ATOMS: atom_id res chain seq x y z
N MET A 1 -24.81 35.91 6.09
CA MET A 1 -25.90 35.66 5.11
C MET A 1 -25.25 35.40 3.77
N ARG A 2 -25.50 34.21 3.21
CA ARG A 2 -24.92 33.57 2.00
C ARG A 2 -23.51 32.99 2.20
N ASN A 3 -23.21 31.77 1.76
CA ASN A 3 -23.94 30.50 1.67
C ASN A 3 -22.84 29.48 1.36
N GLU A 4 -23.02 28.25 1.83
CA GLU A 4 -22.16 27.10 1.59
C GLU A 4 -21.89 26.86 0.09
N VAL A 5 -20.66 26.42 -0.21
CA VAL A 5 -20.44 25.40 -1.23
C VAL A 5 -19.68 24.28 -0.55
N SER A 6 -20.44 23.31 -0.06
CA SER A 6 -19.97 21.97 0.23
C SER A 6 -19.38 21.40 -1.06
N ILE A 7 -18.08 21.12 -1.06
CA ILE A 7 -17.53 20.17 -2.01
C ILE A 7 -17.75 18.80 -1.39
N GLU A 8 -18.91 18.20 -1.68
CA GLU A 8 -19.10 16.76 -1.52
C GLU A 8 -18.25 16.08 -2.59
N ASN A 9 -17.10 15.54 -2.19
CA ASN A 9 -16.35 14.61 -3.03
C ASN A 9 -17.04 13.24 -2.91
N GLU A 10 -18.11 13.04 -3.69
CA GLU A 10 -18.78 11.75 -3.79
C GLU A 10 -17.87 10.70 -4.46
N ALA A 11 -17.67 9.61 -3.72
CA ALA A 11 -17.21 8.29 -4.14
C ALA A 11 -15.77 8.15 -4.69
N ALA A 12 -14.81 8.06 -3.76
CA ALA A 12 -13.74 7.09 -3.95
C ALA A 12 -14.36 5.69 -3.87
N GLY A 13 -14.40 4.96 -5.00
CA GLY A 13 -14.68 3.52 -4.97
C GLY A 13 -13.67 2.79 -4.07
N PRO A 14 -13.99 1.57 -3.60
CA PRO A 14 -13.17 0.84 -2.62
C PRO A 14 -11.79 0.37 -3.14
N ASP A 15 -11.36 0.81 -4.32
CA ASP A 15 -10.14 0.37 -5.01
C ASP A 15 -9.24 1.51 -5.53
N ALA A 16 -9.63 2.78 -5.38
CA ALA A 16 -8.85 3.90 -5.88
C ALA A 16 -7.77 4.33 -4.88
N SER A 17 -6.61 3.66 -4.91
CA SER A 17 -5.39 4.25 -4.35
C SER A 17 -5.01 5.47 -5.21
N PRO A 18 -4.98 6.70 -4.67
CA PRO A 18 -4.57 7.87 -5.45
C PRO A 18 -3.13 7.62 -5.91
N GLY A 19 -2.91 7.73 -7.22
CA GLY A 19 -1.65 7.45 -7.89
C GLY A 19 -0.49 7.98 -7.05
N ALA A 20 0.44 7.07 -6.72
CA ALA A 20 1.60 7.36 -5.90
C ALA A 20 2.30 8.63 -6.41
N ALA A 21 2.48 9.60 -5.52
CA ALA A 21 3.27 10.80 -5.82
C ALA A 21 4.65 10.39 -6.40
N PRO A 22 5.28 11.21 -7.25
CA PRO A 22 6.57 10.88 -7.88
C PRO A 22 7.63 10.39 -6.90
N ASP A 23 7.56 10.87 -5.66
CA ASP A 23 8.52 10.59 -4.59
C ASP A 23 8.04 9.52 -3.59
N ASP A 24 7.05 8.68 -3.93
CA ASP A 24 6.57 7.61 -3.05
C ASP A 24 7.68 6.57 -2.79
N PRO A 25 8.19 6.43 -1.54
CA PRO A 25 9.27 5.51 -1.22
C PRO A 25 8.93 4.04 -1.52
N LEU A 26 7.65 3.64 -1.38
CA LEU A 26 7.24 2.28 -1.71
C LEU A 26 7.39 2.01 -3.22
N ARG A 27 7.06 2.99 -4.05
CA ARG A 27 7.20 2.87 -5.51
C ARG A 27 8.66 2.77 -5.91
N GLN A 28 9.53 3.54 -5.27
CA GLN A 28 10.99 3.45 -5.50
C GLN A 28 11.54 2.08 -5.14
N VAL A 29 11.12 1.51 -4.00
CA VAL A 29 11.48 0.15 -3.59
C VAL A 29 10.95 -0.88 -4.57
N LEU A 30 9.70 -0.73 -5.01
CA LEU A 30 9.06 -1.64 -5.95
C LEU A 30 9.83 -1.72 -7.27
N VAL A 31 10.14 -0.56 -7.87
CA VAL A 31 10.92 -0.47 -9.10
C VAL A 31 12.33 -1.03 -8.88
N ARG A 32 12.99 -0.67 -7.79
CA ARG A 32 14.39 -1.04 -7.53
C ARG A 32 14.59 -2.54 -7.35
N TYR A 33 13.71 -3.22 -6.62
CA TYR A 33 13.92 -4.61 -6.21
C TYR A 33 13.09 -5.61 -7.00
N TRP A 34 11.94 -5.20 -7.55
CA TRP A 34 11.06 -6.07 -8.34
C TRP A 34 10.91 -5.63 -9.80
N GLY A 35 11.25 -4.38 -10.14
CA GLY A 35 11.06 -3.85 -11.49
C GLY A 35 9.59 -3.59 -11.86
N TYR A 36 8.68 -3.56 -10.88
CA TYR A 36 7.27 -3.21 -11.15
C TYR A 36 7.08 -1.70 -11.08
N GLU A 37 6.32 -1.15 -12.03
CA GLU A 37 6.09 0.29 -12.16
C GLU A 37 4.93 0.81 -11.29
N ASP A 38 4.02 -0.11 -10.91
CA ASP A 38 2.82 0.18 -10.14
C ASP A 38 2.39 -1.03 -9.27
N PHE A 39 1.51 -0.76 -8.32
CA PHE A 39 0.96 -1.74 -7.38
C PHE A 39 -0.25 -2.45 -7.97
N LEU A 40 -0.45 -3.72 -7.60
CA LEU A 40 -1.75 -4.37 -7.81
C LEU A 40 -2.78 -3.83 -6.80
N PRO A 41 -4.10 -4.02 -7.06
CA PRO A 41 -5.14 -3.56 -6.15
C PRO A 41 -4.88 -3.99 -4.70
N LEU A 42 -5.17 -3.07 -3.77
CA LEU A 42 -5.03 -3.21 -2.31
C LEU A 42 -3.60 -3.39 -1.76
N GLN A 43 -2.58 -3.59 -2.60
CA GLN A 43 -1.20 -3.75 -2.12
C GLN A 43 -0.68 -2.50 -1.42
N ARG A 44 -0.87 -1.33 -2.04
CA ARG A 44 -0.40 -0.05 -1.49
C ARG A 44 -1.06 0.26 -0.14
N GLU A 45 -2.37 0.01 -0.03
CA GLU A 45 -3.12 0.21 1.21
C GLU A 45 -2.61 -0.71 2.33
N ALA A 46 -2.39 -1.99 2.03
CA ALA A 46 -1.83 -2.95 2.97
C ALA A 46 -0.43 -2.51 3.46
N MET A 47 0.46 -2.14 2.55
CA MET A 47 1.82 -1.67 2.88
C MET A 47 1.79 -0.37 3.68
N ALA A 48 0.90 0.57 3.34
CA ALA A 48 0.74 1.82 4.08
C ALA A 48 0.26 1.59 5.52
N SER A 49 -0.55 0.55 5.77
CA SER A 49 -0.90 0.15 7.14
C SER A 49 0.34 -0.29 7.94
N VAL A 50 1.21 -1.10 7.33
CA VAL A 50 2.46 -1.56 7.95
C VAL A 50 3.39 -0.37 8.26
N LEU A 51 3.61 0.53 7.29
CA LEU A 51 4.46 1.71 7.49
C LEU A 51 3.90 2.68 8.55
N ALA A 52 2.58 2.69 8.75
CA ALA A 52 1.95 3.46 9.81
C ALA A 52 1.97 2.75 11.19
N GLY A 53 2.62 1.59 11.30
CA GLY A 53 2.70 0.81 12.54
C GLY A 53 1.36 0.22 12.98
N ARG A 54 0.45 -0.05 12.03
CA ARG A 54 -0.88 -0.62 12.31
C ARG A 54 -0.97 -2.07 11.86
N ASP A 55 -1.55 -2.90 12.72
CA ASP A 55 -1.91 -4.28 12.38
C ASP A 55 -2.90 -4.31 11.20
N SER A 56 -2.77 -5.32 10.34
CA SER A 56 -3.64 -5.49 9.18
C SER A 56 -3.90 -6.97 8.87
N LEU A 57 -5.10 -7.27 8.37
CA LEU A 57 -5.46 -8.56 7.80
C LEU A 57 -5.62 -8.40 6.29
N VAL A 58 -4.72 -9.02 5.53
CA VAL A 58 -4.67 -8.88 4.08
C VAL A 58 -5.21 -10.13 3.40
N VAL A 59 -6.37 -10.00 2.74
CA VAL A 59 -6.99 -11.09 1.96
C VAL A 59 -6.84 -10.78 0.48
N LEU A 60 -5.88 -11.44 -0.18
CA LEU A 60 -5.69 -11.37 -1.63
C LEU A 60 -5.84 -12.78 -2.23
N PRO A 61 -6.15 -12.93 -3.53
CA PRO A 61 -6.09 -14.23 -4.19
C PRO A 61 -4.64 -14.75 -4.29
N THR A 62 -4.48 -16.02 -4.68
CA THR A 62 -3.19 -16.55 -5.15
C THR A 62 -2.72 -15.73 -6.34
N GLY A 63 -1.42 -15.40 -6.39
CA GLY A 63 -0.86 -14.52 -7.42
C GLY A 63 -1.10 -13.02 -7.19
N GLY A 64 -1.94 -12.61 -6.21
CA GLY A 64 -2.19 -11.19 -5.89
C GLY A 64 -1.03 -10.46 -5.20
N GLY A 65 0.15 -11.10 -5.07
CA GLY A 65 1.34 -10.49 -4.49
C GLY A 65 1.29 -10.22 -2.98
N LYS A 66 0.59 -11.06 -2.20
CA LYS A 66 0.54 -10.96 -0.72
C LYS A 66 1.91 -10.84 -0.06
N SER A 67 2.92 -11.55 -0.59
CA SER A 67 4.28 -11.51 -0.05
C SER A 67 4.91 -10.13 -0.15
N LEU A 68 4.64 -9.43 -1.24
CA LEU A 68 5.15 -8.08 -1.46
C LEU A 68 4.64 -7.12 -0.38
N CYS A 69 3.40 -7.31 0.10
CA CYS A 69 2.75 -6.46 1.10
C CYS A 69 3.50 -6.38 2.45
N PHE A 70 4.36 -7.35 2.78
CA PHE A 70 5.24 -7.28 3.95
C PHE A 70 6.72 -7.11 3.57
N GLN A 71 7.14 -7.53 2.38
CA GLN A 71 8.53 -7.42 1.93
C GLN A 71 8.94 -6.00 1.57
N ALA A 72 8.11 -5.28 0.82
CA ALA A 72 8.40 -3.90 0.42
C ALA A 72 8.50 -2.93 1.62
N PRO A 73 7.53 -2.89 2.57
CA PRO A 73 7.65 -2.01 3.73
C PRO A 73 8.81 -2.39 4.66
N ALA A 74 9.18 -3.68 4.74
CA ALA A 74 10.34 -4.11 5.52
C ALA A 74 11.67 -3.49 5.06
N LEU A 75 11.78 -3.08 3.79
CA LEU A 75 12.97 -2.40 3.25
C LEU A 75 13.03 -0.91 3.58
N LEU A 76 11.93 -0.33 4.05
CA LEU A 76 11.80 1.08 4.39
C LEU A 76 11.83 1.36 5.90
N MET A 77 11.74 0.30 6.71
CA MET A 77 11.68 0.39 8.16
C MET A 77 13.02 -0.03 8.76
N ASP A 78 13.42 0.63 9.85
CA ASP A 78 14.57 0.19 10.62
C ASP A 78 14.28 -1.15 11.31
N GLY A 79 15.29 -2.01 11.41
CA GLY A 79 15.22 -3.30 12.08
C GLY A 79 15.08 -4.49 11.12
N THR A 80 14.47 -5.56 11.62
CA THR A 80 14.35 -6.84 10.90
C THR A 80 12.90 -7.29 10.86
N ALA A 81 12.37 -7.51 9.65
CA ALA A 81 11.07 -8.14 9.49
C ALA A 81 11.15 -9.66 9.77
N VAL A 82 10.23 -10.16 10.59
CA VAL A 82 10.11 -11.58 10.92
C VAL A 82 8.91 -12.15 10.17
N VAL A 83 9.14 -13.17 9.34
CA VAL A 83 8.09 -13.86 8.57
C VAL A 83 7.93 -15.27 9.12
N VAL A 84 6.73 -15.59 9.58
CA VAL A 84 6.40 -16.94 10.07
C VAL A 84 5.56 -17.65 9.02
N SER A 85 6.11 -18.71 8.43
CA SER A 85 5.41 -19.60 7.50
C SER A 85 5.28 -20.99 8.12
N PRO A 86 4.08 -21.61 8.14
CA PRO A 86 3.90 -22.97 8.64
C PRO A 86 4.39 -24.05 7.66
N LEU A 87 4.79 -23.65 6.44
CA LEU A 87 5.25 -24.52 5.34
C LEU A 87 6.57 -24.00 4.77
#